data_AF-A0A497PNW9-F1
#
_entry.id   AF-A0A497PNW9-F1
#
_cell.length_a   1.000
_cell.length_b   1.000
_cell.length_c   1.000
_cell.angle_alpha   90.00
_cell.angle_beta   90.00
_cell.angle_gamma   90.00
#
_symmetry.space_group_name_H-M   'P 1'
#
loop_
_entity.id
_entity.type
_entity.pdbx_description
1 polymer ?
#
loop_
_entity_poly.entity_id
_entity_poly.type
_entity_poly.pdbx_seq_one_letter_code
_entity_poly.pdbx_strand_id
1 'polypeptide(L)'
;MRDTLRGTGEGYVQSTRAPVPEEKRGRPWEPFKRITIRAFGNNKTTLVDHSGKEWGRKNVTLGGNCIDPVRGCAGGATNGGRGCPWGCYSKESMKRYHRLFDIPQSMVLKEPLLERDLRSMPEDWVRIGVNGDPCFDWELTCRVCELCDDLNKTPVVLSRFWTLPDDVVLERLKDASVVLHGSLCALDSELRRTMVLSALERYRDLGGKAVLRLVTFAFPKGSSYQKAQDSLTQWGLVLEQPARLMSTNPTFQSVDRTEYRPYRSNITGKPSPRWKWAGQQYPHLDACVTHCWECPNVCMTRRGED
;
A
#
# COMPACT_ATOMS: atom_id res chain seq x y z
N MET A 1 44.89 -4.20 -2.39
CA MET A 1 43.99 -4.48 -1.24
C MET A 1 42.61 -4.77 -1.79
N ARG A 2 42.34 -6.05 -2.06
CA ARG A 2 41.01 -6.59 -2.40
C ARG A 2 40.67 -7.53 -1.25
N ASP A 3 39.99 -7.03 -0.24
CA ASP A 3 39.55 -7.87 0.88
C ASP A 3 38.09 -8.26 0.73
N THR A 4 37.96 -9.57 0.53
CA THR A 4 36.80 -10.44 0.60
C THR A 4 35.83 -10.13 1.74
N LEU A 5 34.62 -9.70 1.40
CA LEU A 5 33.45 -9.86 2.25
C LEU A 5 32.95 -11.31 2.14
N ARG A 6 33.44 -12.18 3.04
CA ARG A 6 32.80 -13.46 3.33
C ARG A 6 31.63 -13.21 4.28
N GLY A 7 30.44 -13.02 3.72
CA GLY A 7 29.20 -13.04 4.48
C GLY A 7 28.91 -14.46 4.96
N THR A 8 28.76 -14.62 6.28
CA THR A 8 28.30 -15.85 6.92
C THR A 8 26.89 -16.18 6.43
N GLY A 9 26.78 -17.26 5.67
CA GLY A 9 25.50 -17.77 5.20
C GLY A 9 24.67 -18.31 6.37
N GLU A 10 23.79 -17.48 6.91
CA GLU A 10 22.59 -17.97 7.58
C GLU A 10 21.70 -18.61 6.51
N GLY A 11 21.76 -19.93 6.43
CA GLY A 11 20.91 -20.73 5.55
C GLY A 11 19.44 -20.50 5.87
N TYR A 12 18.79 -19.61 5.13
CA TYR A 12 17.35 -19.46 5.17
C TYR A 12 16.72 -20.65 4.47
N VAL A 13 15.99 -21.45 5.23
CA VAL A 13 15.10 -22.50 4.73
C VAL A 13 14.26 -21.91 3.61
N GLN A 14 14.42 -22.44 2.39
CA GLN A 14 13.51 -22.16 1.30
C GLN A 14 12.11 -22.49 1.81
N SER A 15 11.31 -21.46 2.10
CA SER A 15 9.89 -21.63 2.36
C SER A 15 9.31 -22.23 1.09
N THR A 16 8.97 -23.51 1.16
CA THR A 16 8.03 -24.14 0.24
C THR A 16 6.85 -23.18 0.08
N ARG A 17 6.42 -22.93 -1.17
CA ARG A 17 5.23 -22.12 -1.44
C ARG A 17 4.14 -22.56 -0.47
N ALA A 18 3.64 -21.65 0.36
CA ALA A 18 2.53 -21.97 1.24
C ALA A 18 1.43 -22.59 0.34
N PRO A 19 0.92 -23.79 0.67
CA PRO A 19 -0.12 -24.41 -0.12
C PRO A 19 -1.30 -23.44 -0.20
N VAL A 20 -1.83 -23.27 -1.41
CA VAL A 20 -3.09 -22.53 -1.61
C VAL A 20 -4.11 -23.18 -0.67
N PRO A 21 -4.71 -22.43 0.28
CA PRO A 21 -5.62 -23.03 1.24
C PRO A 21 -6.75 -23.76 0.51
N GLU A 22 -6.90 -25.05 0.81
CA GLU A 22 -7.93 -25.91 0.22
C GLU A 22 -9.32 -25.34 0.54
N GLU A 23 -10.14 -25.23 -0.51
CA GLU A 23 -11.30 -24.36 -0.59
C GLU A 23 -12.46 -24.79 0.34
N LYS A 24 -12.92 -23.87 1.20
CA LYS A 24 -14.28 -23.96 1.80
C LYS A 24 -15.34 -23.19 1.00
N ARG A 25 -14.99 -22.59 -0.15
CA ARG A 25 -15.88 -21.77 -1.00
C ARG A 25 -15.46 -21.94 -2.46
N GLY A 26 -16.12 -22.82 -3.20
CA GLY A 26 -15.77 -23.27 -4.56
C GLY A 26 -15.84 -22.23 -5.69
N ARG A 27 -15.22 -21.06 -5.52
CA ARG A 27 -14.89 -20.15 -6.62
C ARG A 27 -13.37 -20.12 -6.80
N PRO A 28 -12.87 -20.51 -7.99
CA PRO A 28 -11.45 -20.50 -8.26
C PRO A 28 -10.89 -19.08 -8.14
N TRP A 29 -9.63 -18.98 -7.74
CA TRP A 29 -8.91 -17.72 -7.74
C TRP A 29 -8.67 -17.25 -9.17
N GLU A 30 -9.11 -16.03 -9.49
CA GLU A 30 -8.97 -15.45 -10.82
C GLU A 30 -7.95 -14.31 -10.81
N PRO A 31 -7.11 -14.15 -11.85
CA PRO A 31 -6.34 -12.94 -12.08
C PRO A 31 -7.23 -11.70 -12.11
N PHE A 32 -6.64 -10.52 -11.93
CA PHE A 32 -7.38 -9.28 -12.19
C PHE A 32 -7.78 -9.22 -13.66
N LYS A 33 -9.08 -8.99 -13.89
CA LYS A 33 -9.53 -8.58 -15.23
C LYS A 33 -8.94 -7.20 -15.51
N ARG A 34 -8.33 -7.05 -16.69
CA ARG A 34 -7.94 -5.73 -17.20
C ARG A 34 -9.21 -4.91 -17.41
N ILE A 35 -9.42 -3.93 -16.54
CA ILE A 35 -10.55 -3.02 -16.65
C ILE A 35 -10.05 -1.62 -16.97
N THR A 36 -10.95 -0.78 -17.46
CA THR A 36 -10.61 0.62 -17.71
C THR A 36 -10.35 1.35 -16.40
N ILE A 37 -9.32 2.19 -16.39
CA ILE A 37 -9.00 3.10 -15.30
C ILE A 37 -10.14 4.11 -15.14
N ARG A 38 -10.59 4.32 -13.90
CA ARG A 38 -11.66 5.25 -13.54
C ARG A 38 -11.23 6.00 -12.28
N ALA A 39 -11.53 7.29 -12.19
CA ALA A 39 -11.34 8.05 -10.94
C ALA A 39 -12.46 7.75 -9.92
N PHE A 40 -13.63 7.29 -10.40
CA PHE A 40 -14.70 6.78 -9.53
C PHE A 40 -14.87 5.28 -9.71
N GLY A 41 -14.65 4.54 -8.62
CA GLY A 41 -14.98 3.12 -8.61
C GLY A 41 -16.43 2.90 -8.17
N ASN A 42 -17.30 2.45 -9.07
CA ASN A 42 -18.52 1.76 -8.61
C ASN A 42 -18.17 0.29 -8.38
N ASN A 43 -17.83 -0.08 -7.15
CA ASN A 43 -17.77 -1.49 -6.79
C ASN A 43 -19.21 -1.97 -6.56
N LYS A 44 -19.83 -2.52 -7.60
CA LYS A 44 -21.04 -3.33 -7.45
C LYS A 44 -20.66 -4.57 -6.66
N THR A 45 -20.98 -4.58 -5.37
CA THR A 45 -20.77 -5.77 -4.54
C THR A 45 -22.10 -6.51 -4.45
N THR A 46 -22.13 -7.76 -4.92
CA THR A 46 -23.23 -8.68 -4.64
C THR A 46 -23.15 -9.07 -3.17
N LEU A 47 -24.23 -8.81 -2.42
CA LEU A 47 -24.37 -9.29 -1.05
C LEU A 47 -24.82 -10.75 -1.12
N VAL A 48 -23.95 -11.63 -0.64
CA VAL A 48 -24.25 -13.06 -0.43
C VAL A 48 -24.43 -13.31 1.06
N ASP A 49 -25.43 -14.10 1.42
CA ASP A 49 -25.64 -14.52 2.81
C ASP A 49 -24.66 -15.64 3.21
N HIS A 50 -24.80 -16.15 4.43
CA HIS A 50 -23.97 -17.23 4.97
C HIS A 50 -24.16 -18.57 4.25
N SER A 51 -25.24 -18.74 3.49
CA SER A 51 -25.50 -19.89 2.62
C SER A 51 -24.97 -19.70 1.20
N GLY A 52 -24.44 -18.52 0.87
CA GLY A 52 -23.97 -18.17 -0.47
C GLY A 52 -25.07 -17.68 -1.42
N LYS A 53 -26.31 -17.53 -0.94
CA LYS A 53 -27.43 -17.03 -1.73
C LYS A 53 -27.32 -15.52 -1.90
N GLU A 54 -27.41 -15.04 -3.15
CA GLU A 54 -27.45 -13.62 -3.46
C GLU A 54 -28.77 -13.01 -2.96
N TRP A 55 -28.72 -11.96 -2.14
CA TRP A 55 -29.94 -11.31 -1.61
C TRP A 55 -29.97 -9.80 -1.85
N GLY A 56 -28.97 -9.24 -2.54
CA GLY A 56 -29.00 -7.84 -2.97
C GLY A 56 -27.74 -7.40 -3.70
N ARG A 57 -27.83 -6.26 -4.40
CA ARG A 57 -26.67 -5.54 -4.95
C ARG A 57 -26.51 -4.25 -4.18
N LYS A 58 -25.39 -4.08 -3.49
CA LYS A 58 -25.02 -2.77 -2.93
C LYS A 58 -24.11 -2.07 -3.93
N ASN A 59 -24.57 -0.94 -4.45
CA ASN A 59 -23.67 0.02 -5.07
C ASN A 59 -22.84 0.63 -3.94
N VAL A 60 -21.60 0.17 -3.80
CA VAL A 60 -20.62 0.93 -3.04
C VAL A 60 -20.04 1.90 -4.04
N THR A 61 -20.55 3.13 -4.03
CA THR A 61 -19.82 4.25 -4.60
C THR A 61 -18.51 4.31 -3.82
N LEU A 62 -17.39 3.97 -4.45
CA LEU A 62 -16.09 4.34 -3.92
C LEU A 62 -16.04 5.86 -4.03
N GLY A 63 -16.50 6.53 -2.98
CA GLY A 63 -16.09 7.90 -2.73
C GLY A 63 -14.57 7.84 -2.62
N GLY A 64 -13.87 8.46 -3.55
CA GLY A 64 -12.43 8.39 -3.55
C GLY A 64 -11.86 9.02 -4.79
N ASN A 65 -11.06 10.03 -4.56
CA ASN A 65 -10.03 10.52 -5.44
C ASN A 65 -8.89 9.48 -5.56
N CYS A 66 -9.20 8.27 -6.02
CA CYS A 66 -8.26 7.16 -6.09
C CYS A 66 -8.28 6.51 -7.48
N ILE A 67 -7.09 6.36 -8.07
CA ILE A 67 -6.86 5.74 -9.36
C ILE A 67 -5.83 4.62 -9.19
N ASP A 68 -6.03 3.48 -9.86
CA ASP A 68 -5.08 2.37 -9.83
C ASP A 68 -4.66 2.02 -11.27
N PRO A 69 -3.52 2.56 -11.79
CA PRO A 69 -2.98 2.16 -13.09
C PRO A 69 -2.56 0.69 -13.07
N VAL A 70 -2.13 0.19 -11.91
CA VAL A 70 -1.85 -1.21 -11.65
C VAL A 70 -2.73 -1.69 -10.50
N ARG A 71 -3.33 -2.87 -10.64
CA ARG A 71 -3.96 -3.59 -9.52
C ARG A 71 -3.17 -4.83 -9.16
N GLY A 72 -3.09 -5.13 -7.88
CA GLY A 72 -2.22 -6.19 -7.38
C GLY A 72 -0.79 -5.73 -7.16
N CYS A 73 -0.05 -6.55 -6.43
CA CYS A 73 1.31 -6.29 -6.04
C CYS A 73 2.01 -7.62 -5.75
N ALA A 74 3.13 -7.89 -6.41
CA ALA A 74 3.93 -9.09 -6.17
C ALA A 74 4.70 -9.07 -4.84
N GLY A 75 4.69 -7.93 -4.14
CA GLY A 75 5.64 -7.52 -3.11
C GLY A 75 5.91 -8.47 -1.95
N GLY A 76 4.93 -9.26 -1.53
CA GLY A 76 5.14 -10.24 -0.48
C GLY A 76 6.09 -11.36 -0.93
N ALA A 77 5.97 -11.83 -2.17
CA ALA A 77 6.79 -12.91 -2.69
C ALA A 77 8.22 -12.44 -3.03
N THR A 78 8.37 -11.20 -3.52
CA THR A 78 9.64 -10.65 -4.00
C THR A 78 10.61 -10.24 -2.87
N ASN A 79 10.15 -10.19 -1.63
CA ASN A 79 10.98 -9.93 -0.44
C ASN A 79 11.06 -11.15 0.50
N GLY A 80 11.08 -12.36 -0.07
CA GLY A 80 11.17 -13.60 0.71
C GLY A 80 10.00 -13.80 1.69
N GLY A 81 8.79 -13.36 1.32
CA GLY A 81 7.62 -13.36 2.21
C GLY A 81 7.49 -12.13 3.11
N ARG A 82 8.39 -11.12 3.01
CA ARG A 82 8.46 -9.97 3.93
C ARG A 82 7.97 -8.66 3.30
N GLY A 83 7.98 -7.56 4.06
CA GLY A 83 7.86 -6.19 3.55
C GLY A 83 6.43 -5.68 3.28
N CYS A 84 5.45 -6.54 3.06
CA CYS A 84 4.06 -6.18 3.32
C CYS A 84 3.58 -7.15 4.40
N PRO A 85 3.62 -6.78 5.69
CA PRO A 85 3.62 -7.70 6.83
C PRO A 85 2.33 -8.51 6.86
N TRP A 86 2.23 -9.60 6.10
CA TRP A 86 1.14 -10.59 6.00
C TRP A 86 -0.28 -10.06 6.26
N GLY A 87 -0.52 -8.81 5.87
CA GLY A 87 -1.57 -7.96 6.44
C GLY A 87 -1.77 -6.69 5.61
N CYS A 88 -1.30 -6.73 4.35
CA CYS A 88 -1.68 -5.77 3.32
C CYS A 88 -3.20 -5.70 3.27
N TYR A 89 -3.77 -4.54 3.60
CA TYR A 89 -5.22 -4.38 3.59
C TYR A 89 -5.79 -4.63 2.18
N SER A 90 -5.08 -4.25 1.11
CA SER A 90 -5.51 -4.45 -0.27
C SER A 90 -5.54 -5.95 -0.60
N LYS A 91 -4.49 -6.71 -0.25
CA LYS A 91 -4.48 -8.18 -0.42
C LYS A 91 -5.64 -8.84 0.31
N GLU A 92 -5.86 -8.49 1.58
CA GLU A 92 -6.95 -9.07 2.39
C GLU A 92 -8.34 -8.70 1.84
N SER A 93 -8.49 -7.48 1.33
CA SER A 93 -9.73 -7.03 0.69
C SER A 93 -10.01 -7.82 -0.60
N MET A 94 -8.97 -8.12 -1.38
CA MET A 94 -9.09 -8.87 -2.63
C MET A 94 -9.40 -10.36 -2.45
N LYS A 95 -9.08 -10.94 -1.28
CA LYS A 95 -9.54 -12.30 -0.94
C LYS A 95 -11.07 -12.42 -0.95
N ARG A 96 -11.79 -11.37 -0.55
CA ARG A 96 -13.27 -11.35 -0.57
C ARG A 96 -13.84 -11.41 -1.99
N TYR A 97 -13.05 -11.03 -2.98
CA TYR A 97 -13.43 -11.00 -4.39
C TYR A 97 -12.82 -12.15 -5.19
N HIS A 98 -12.15 -13.12 -4.54
CA HIS A 98 -11.47 -14.24 -5.19
C HIS A 98 -10.47 -13.78 -6.28
N ARG A 99 -9.70 -12.72 -5.99
CA ARG A 99 -8.70 -12.15 -6.92
C ARG A 99 -7.26 -12.51 -6.52
N LEU A 100 -6.46 -12.92 -7.49
CA LEU A 100 -5.02 -13.16 -7.35
C LEU A 100 -4.27 -11.82 -7.23
N PHE A 101 -4.17 -11.31 -6.00
CA PHE A 101 -3.51 -10.03 -5.72
C PHE A 101 -2.01 -10.04 -6.03
N ASP A 102 -1.36 -11.20 -5.88
CA ASP A 102 0.09 -11.33 -6.02
C ASP A 102 0.58 -11.28 -7.48
N ILE A 103 -0.36 -11.22 -8.43
CA ILE A 103 -0.07 -11.02 -9.86
C ILE A 103 -0.48 -9.59 -10.21
N PRO A 104 0.48 -8.63 -10.22
CA PRO A 104 0.18 -7.27 -10.61
C PRO A 104 -0.30 -7.23 -12.06
N GLN A 105 -1.29 -6.39 -12.32
CA GLN A 105 -1.93 -6.27 -13.62
C GLN A 105 -2.11 -4.79 -13.96
N SER A 106 -1.54 -4.36 -15.08
CA SER A 106 -1.81 -3.05 -15.67
C SER A 106 -3.25 -2.96 -16.14
N MET A 107 -3.90 -1.87 -15.79
CA MET A 107 -5.25 -1.52 -16.22
C MET A 107 -5.24 -0.92 -17.62
N VAL A 108 -6.43 -0.63 -18.17
CA VAL A 108 -6.57 -0.05 -19.51
C VAL A 108 -6.82 1.45 -19.37
N LEU A 109 -5.91 2.28 -19.87
CA LEU A 109 -6.16 3.72 -19.96
C LEU A 109 -7.08 4.02 -21.14
N LYS A 110 -8.16 4.75 -20.88
CA LYS A 110 -8.98 5.42 -21.91
C LYS A 110 -9.04 6.89 -21.53
N GLU A 111 -8.15 7.69 -22.09
CA GLU A 111 -7.92 9.08 -21.67
C GLU A 111 -9.20 9.92 -21.64
N PRO A 112 -10.07 9.92 -22.68
CA PRO A 112 -11.30 10.72 -22.64
C PRO A 112 -12.24 10.34 -21.51
N LEU A 113 -12.23 9.06 -21.12
CA LEU A 113 -13.05 8.58 -20.01
C LEU A 113 -12.45 8.98 -18.67
N LEU A 114 -11.13 8.89 -18.52
CA LEU A 114 -10.45 9.27 -17.29
C LEU A 114 -10.52 10.78 -17.07
N GLU A 115 -10.28 11.59 -18.12
CA GLU A 115 -10.41 13.04 -18.06
C GLU A 115 -11.80 13.48 -17.64
N ARG A 116 -12.85 12.86 -18.21
CA ARG A 116 -14.23 13.14 -17.81
C ARG A 116 -14.44 12.86 -16.34
N ASP A 117 -13.94 11.72 -15.85
CA ASP A 117 -14.05 11.39 -14.44
C ASP A 117 -13.26 12.42 -13.58
N LEU A 118 -12.02 12.74 -13.93
CA LEU A 118 -11.17 13.72 -13.23
C LEU A 118 -11.79 15.12 -13.17
N ARG A 119 -12.37 15.63 -14.27
CA ARG A 119 -13.05 16.94 -14.31
C ARG A 119 -14.27 17.01 -13.38
N SER A 120 -14.96 15.88 -13.20
CA SER A 120 -16.12 15.80 -12.29
C SER A 120 -15.75 15.56 -10.84
N MET A 121 -14.46 15.33 -10.54
CA MET A 121 -13.97 15.10 -9.19
C MET A 121 -13.85 16.45 -8.44
N PRO A 122 -14.44 16.58 -7.24
CA PRO A 122 -14.38 17.83 -6.48
C PRO A 122 -13.01 18.08 -5.85
N GLU A 123 -12.27 17.02 -5.51
CA GLU A 123 -10.92 17.13 -4.95
C GLU A 123 -9.93 17.63 -6.00
N ASP A 124 -8.91 18.38 -5.60
CA ASP A 124 -7.82 18.90 -6.45
C ASP A 124 -6.57 18.00 -6.40
N TRP A 125 -6.70 16.79 -5.84
CA TRP A 125 -5.64 15.80 -5.75
C TRP A 125 -6.17 14.37 -5.95
N VAL A 126 -5.34 13.47 -6.48
CA VAL A 126 -5.69 12.07 -6.75
C VAL A 126 -4.63 11.13 -6.20
N ARG A 127 -5.05 10.10 -5.47
CA ARG A 127 -4.18 9.02 -5.02
C ARG A 127 -4.02 7.95 -6.06
N ILE A 128 -2.79 7.48 -6.20
CA ILE A 128 -2.41 6.44 -7.14
C ILE A 128 -1.73 5.30 -6.40
N GLY A 129 -2.23 4.07 -6.51
CA GLY A 129 -1.63 2.89 -5.85
C GLY A 129 -2.30 2.46 -4.55
N VAL A 130 -3.63 2.41 -4.53
CA VAL A 130 -4.43 1.97 -3.37
C VAL A 130 -4.66 0.45 -3.43
N ASN A 131 -5.04 -0.07 -4.60
CA ASN A 131 -5.33 -1.49 -4.81
C ASN A 131 -4.23 -2.23 -5.57
N GLY A 132 -3.06 -1.63 -5.70
CA GLY A 132 -1.89 -2.21 -6.33
C GLY A 132 -0.66 -1.34 -6.10
N ASP A 133 0.44 -1.69 -6.73
CA ASP A 133 1.66 -0.87 -6.69
C ASP A 133 1.95 -0.33 -8.09
N PRO A 134 1.93 1.00 -8.30
CA PRO A 134 2.16 1.62 -9.60
C PRO A 134 3.55 1.30 -10.18
N CYS A 135 4.52 0.90 -9.34
CA CYS A 135 5.86 0.60 -9.82
C CYS A 135 5.96 -0.59 -10.79
N PHE A 136 4.92 -1.42 -10.88
CA PHE A 136 4.92 -2.51 -11.86
C PHE A 136 4.60 -2.04 -13.28
N ASP A 137 4.20 -0.79 -13.47
CA ASP A 137 4.01 -0.16 -14.78
C ASP A 137 4.21 1.36 -14.67
N TRP A 138 5.48 1.78 -14.63
CA TRP A 138 5.83 3.19 -14.52
C TRP A 138 5.37 4.01 -15.72
N GLU A 139 5.41 3.45 -16.94
CA GLU A 139 4.95 4.15 -18.15
C GLU A 139 3.47 4.53 -18.04
N LEU A 140 2.62 3.55 -17.73
CA LEU A 140 1.20 3.80 -17.53
C LEU A 140 0.95 4.74 -16.35
N THR A 141 1.74 4.62 -15.28
CA THR A 141 1.64 5.49 -14.11
C THR A 141 1.96 6.95 -14.47
N CYS A 142 3.05 7.22 -15.18
CA CYS A 142 3.41 8.56 -15.63
C CYS A 142 2.30 9.14 -16.51
N ARG A 143 1.78 8.36 -17.48
CA ARG A 143 0.70 8.85 -18.35
C ARG A 143 -0.57 9.23 -17.57
N VAL A 144 -0.92 8.47 -16.54
CA VAL A 144 -2.04 8.81 -15.65
C VAL A 144 -1.75 10.09 -14.84
N CYS A 145 -0.52 10.28 -14.35
CA CYS A 145 -0.14 11.47 -13.59
C CYS A 145 -0.18 12.73 -14.47
N GLU A 146 0.34 12.66 -15.70
CA GLU A 146 0.28 13.73 -16.70
C GLU A 146 -1.17 14.19 -16.93
N LEU A 147 -2.09 13.24 -17.14
CA LEU A 147 -3.53 13.56 -17.29
C LEU A 147 -4.16 14.19 -16.03
N CYS A 148 -3.65 13.87 -14.84
CA CYS A 148 -4.10 14.51 -13.61
C CYS A 148 -3.61 15.97 -13.58
N ASP A 149 -2.33 16.20 -13.87
CA ASP A 149 -1.70 17.52 -13.89
C ASP A 149 -2.33 18.45 -14.94
N ASP A 150 -2.58 17.95 -16.16
CA ASP A 150 -3.29 18.65 -17.25
C ASP A 150 -4.68 19.18 -16.82
N LEU A 151 -5.27 18.56 -15.81
CA LEU A 151 -6.59 18.89 -15.25
C LEU A 151 -6.51 19.59 -13.89
N ASN A 152 -5.32 20.09 -13.51
CA ASN A 152 -5.04 20.72 -12.22
C ASN A 152 -5.41 19.81 -11.04
N LYS A 153 -5.14 18.51 -11.17
CA LYS A 153 -5.28 17.52 -10.10
C LYS A 153 -3.89 17.03 -9.69
N THR A 154 -3.48 17.33 -8.46
CA THR A 154 -2.18 16.90 -7.91
C THR A 154 -2.14 15.37 -7.75
N PRO A 155 -1.30 14.64 -8.49
CA PRO A 155 -1.17 13.20 -8.33
C PRO A 155 -0.31 12.86 -7.10
N VAL A 156 -0.82 11.98 -6.23
CA VAL A 156 -0.13 11.44 -5.05
C VAL A 156 0.15 9.96 -5.28
N VAL A 157 1.37 9.62 -5.66
CA VAL A 157 1.77 8.25 -6.04
C VAL A 157 2.27 7.48 -4.83
N LEU A 158 1.60 6.40 -4.49
CA LEU A 158 1.90 5.51 -3.38
C LEU A 158 2.60 4.27 -3.92
N SER A 159 3.89 4.11 -3.61
CA SER A 159 4.64 2.95 -4.07
C SER A 159 5.50 2.35 -2.96
N ARG A 160 5.65 1.03 -2.97
CA ARG A 160 6.69 0.35 -2.19
C ARG A 160 8.01 0.32 -2.95
N PHE A 161 8.04 0.66 -4.23
CA PHE A 161 9.21 0.59 -5.10
C PHE A 161 9.77 -0.85 -5.20
N TRP A 162 8.92 -1.81 -5.60
CA TRP A 162 9.42 -3.14 -5.97
C TRP A 162 10.29 -3.09 -7.23
N THR A 163 9.93 -2.20 -8.15
CA THR A 163 10.74 -1.80 -9.30
C THR A 163 11.11 -0.33 -9.12
N LEU A 164 12.40 -0.01 -9.16
CA LEU A 164 12.85 1.38 -9.04
C LEU A 164 12.55 2.14 -10.35
N PRO A 165 12.11 3.41 -10.27
CA PRO A 165 12.07 4.29 -11.43
C PRO A 165 13.51 4.65 -11.85
N ASP A 166 13.73 4.70 -13.16
CA ASP A 166 14.90 5.35 -13.75
C ASP A 166 14.74 6.87 -13.76
N ASP A 167 15.77 7.60 -14.20
CA ASP A 167 15.77 9.06 -14.18
C ASP A 167 14.70 9.66 -15.12
N VAL A 168 14.42 9.00 -16.25
CA VAL A 168 13.36 9.42 -17.20
C VAL A 168 11.99 9.37 -16.53
N VAL A 169 11.69 8.30 -15.78
CA VAL A 169 10.45 8.19 -15.01
C VAL A 169 10.40 9.26 -13.92
N LEU A 170 11.49 9.49 -13.19
CA LEU A 170 11.53 10.49 -12.13
C LEU A 170 11.29 11.91 -12.66
N GLU A 171 11.90 12.28 -13.80
CA GLU A 171 11.68 13.58 -14.45
C GLU A 171 10.22 13.75 -14.85
N ARG A 172 9.62 12.75 -15.50
CA ARG A 172 8.19 12.78 -15.87
C ARG A 172 7.26 12.94 -14.67
N LEU A 173 7.53 12.22 -13.57
CA LEU A 173 6.75 12.37 -12.35
C LEU A 173 6.91 13.78 -11.77
N LYS A 174 8.11 14.39 -11.82
CA LYS A 174 8.36 15.74 -11.33
C LYS A 174 7.66 16.79 -12.21
N ASP A 175 7.68 16.61 -13.52
CA ASP A 175 7.01 17.52 -14.46
C ASP A 175 5.49 17.47 -14.33
N ALA A 176 4.92 16.31 -14.00
CA ALA A 176 3.51 16.14 -13.68
C ALA A 176 3.15 16.49 -12.21
N SER A 177 3.96 17.31 -11.54
CA SER A 177 3.75 17.80 -10.17
C SER A 177 3.45 16.70 -9.12
N VAL A 178 3.95 15.48 -9.31
CA VAL A 178 3.65 14.34 -8.43
C VAL A 178 4.18 14.57 -7.01
N VAL A 179 3.38 14.18 -6.01
CA VAL A 179 3.86 13.95 -4.65
C VAL A 179 4.14 12.45 -4.49
N LEU A 180 5.41 12.10 -4.37
CA LEU A 180 5.87 10.71 -4.40
C LEU A 180 5.98 10.14 -2.98
N HIS A 181 5.09 9.21 -2.66
CA HIS A 181 5.03 8.54 -1.36
C HIS A 181 5.73 7.18 -1.45
N GLY A 182 6.93 7.08 -0.87
CA GLY A 182 7.63 5.81 -0.73
C GLY A 182 7.29 5.13 0.58
N SER A 183 6.82 3.89 0.51
CA SER A 183 6.47 3.13 1.71
C SER A 183 7.57 2.14 2.09
N LEU A 184 8.02 2.23 3.34
CA LEU A 184 9.00 1.34 3.97
C LEU A 184 8.54 0.87 5.35
N CYS A 185 9.22 -0.14 5.88
CA CYS A 185 9.14 -0.54 7.28
C CYS A 185 10.47 -1.10 7.76
N ALA A 186 10.65 -1.20 9.08
CA ALA A 186 11.88 -1.75 9.65
C ALA A 186 12.12 -3.24 9.31
N LEU A 187 11.08 -3.98 8.92
CA LEU A 187 11.19 -5.39 8.51
C LEU A 187 11.73 -5.59 7.09
N ASP A 188 11.79 -4.51 6.28
CA ASP A 188 12.42 -4.57 4.97
C ASP A 188 13.92 -4.88 5.12
N SER A 189 14.55 -5.47 4.11
CA SER A 189 16.00 -5.64 4.13
C SER A 189 16.70 -4.29 4.10
N GLU A 190 17.92 -4.22 4.61
CA GLU A 190 18.72 -3.00 4.58
C GLU A 190 18.92 -2.50 3.14
N LEU A 191 19.30 -3.40 2.23
CA LEU A 191 19.42 -3.09 0.80
C LEU A 191 18.16 -2.43 0.25
N ARG A 192 16.98 -2.98 0.58
CA ARG A 192 15.70 -2.41 0.12
C ARG A 192 15.47 -1.01 0.68
N ARG A 193 15.71 -0.80 1.98
CA ARG A 193 15.57 0.53 2.59
C ARG A 193 16.48 1.53 1.88
N THR A 194 17.75 1.21 1.70
CA THR A 194 18.73 2.07 1.01
C THR A 194 18.29 2.40 -0.42
N MET A 195 17.84 1.40 -1.18
CA MET A 195 17.37 1.59 -2.56
C MET A 195 16.17 2.55 -2.64
N VAL A 196 15.19 2.39 -1.76
CA VAL A 196 13.99 3.24 -1.78
C VAL A 196 14.30 4.66 -1.31
N LEU A 197 15.08 4.81 -0.23
CA LEU A 197 15.48 6.13 0.27
C LEU A 197 16.29 6.89 -0.80
N SER A 198 17.23 6.21 -1.47
CA SER A 198 18.00 6.79 -2.57
C SER A 198 17.11 7.21 -3.75
N ALA A 199 16.07 6.45 -4.09
CA ALA A 199 15.13 6.85 -5.14
C ALA A 199 14.31 8.09 -4.75
N LEU A 200 13.89 8.20 -3.49
CA LEU A 200 13.19 9.39 -3.00
C LEU A 200 14.11 10.61 -2.93
N GLU A 201 15.38 10.43 -2.55
CA GLU A 201 16.40 11.49 -2.56
C GLU A 201 16.67 12.00 -3.97
N ARG A 202 16.92 11.10 -4.94
CA ARG A 202 17.04 11.48 -6.36
C ARG A 202 15.84 12.30 -6.85
N TYR A 203 14.62 11.89 -6.46
CA TYR A 203 13.42 12.64 -6.84
C TYR A 203 13.36 14.04 -6.23
N ARG A 204 13.81 14.20 -4.97
CA ARG A 204 13.92 15.51 -4.31
C ARG A 204 14.98 16.39 -4.95
N ASP A 205 16.11 15.81 -5.34
CA ASP A 205 17.21 16.53 -5.99
C ASP A 205 16.79 17.09 -7.37
N LEU A 206 15.86 16.42 -8.05
CA LEU A 206 15.20 16.93 -9.26
C LEU A 206 14.16 18.05 -9.00
N GLY A 207 13.93 18.41 -7.73
CA GLY A 207 12.91 19.38 -7.31
C GLY A 207 11.51 18.78 -7.07
N GLY A 208 11.38 17.45 -7.09
CA GLY A 208 10.14 16.75 -6.76
C GLY A 208 9.81 16.77 -5.26
N LYS A 209 8.54 16.51 -4.93
CA LYS A 209 8.07 16.39 -3.54
C LYS A 209 7.98 14.94 -3.12
N ALA A 210 8.78 14.52 -2.14
CA ALA A 210 8.79 13.14 -1.65
C ALA A 210 8.35 13.04 -0.17
N VAL A 211 7.59 12.00 0.14
CA VAL A 211 7.14 11.65 1.50
C VAL A 211 7.51 10.20 1.80
N LEU A 212 8.15 9.96 2.94
CA LEU A 212 8.37 8.60 3.43
C LEU A 212 7.14 8.15 4.24
N ARG A 213 6.36 7.20 3.71
CA ARG A 213 5.31 6.51 4.47
C ARG A 213 5.90 5.35 5.26
N LEU A 214 6.13 5.57 6.55
CA LEU A 214 6.74 4.57 7.42
C LEU A 214 5.66 3.71 8.08
N VAL A 215 5.62 2.41 7.74
CA VAL A 215 4.80 1.45 8.48
C VAL A 215 5.49 1.09 9.78
N THR A 216 4.91 1.51 10.90
CA THR A 216 5.51 1.35 12.23
C THR A 216 4.94 0.17 13.00
N PHE A 217 5.79 -0.48 13.78
CA PHE A 217 5.44 -1.57 14.68
C PHE A 217 5.98 -1.25 16.07
N ALA A 218 5.30 -1.77 17.08
CA ALA A 218 5.81 -1.78 18.44
C ALA A 218 6.83 -2.91 18.57
N PHE A 219 8.11 -2.64 18.29
CA PHE A 219 9.19 -3.61 18.47
C PHE A 219 9.68 -3.66 19.92
N PRO A 220 10.22 -4.80 20.40
CA PRO A 220 10.87 -4.85 21.70
C PRO A 220 11.98 -3.80 21.81
N LYS A 221 12.06 -3.16 22.98
CA LYS A 221 13.05 -2.11 23.25
C LYS A 221 14.48 -2.63 23.04
N GLY A 222 15.30 -1.85 22.33
CA GLY A 222 16.69 -2.17 22.02
C GLY A 222 16.89 -3.14 20.85
N SER A 223 15.82 -3.70 20.28
CA SER A 223 15.92 -4.60 19.12
C SER A 223 16.50 -3.90 17.89
N SER A 224 17.11 -4.67 16.99
CA SER A 224 17.62 -4.16 15.71
C SER A 224 16.51 -3.54 14.85
N TYR A 225 15.29 -4.11 14.89
CA TYR A 225 14.14 -3.54 14.18
C TYR A 225 13.67 -2.22 14.78
N GLN A 226 13.68 -2.06 16.11
CA GLN A 226 13.37 -0.77 16.71
C GLN A 226 14.38 0.29 16.24
N LYS A 227 15.69 0.00 16.33
CA LYS A 227 16.74 0.92 15.87
C LYS A 227 16.60 1.30 14.39
N ALA A 228 16.28 0.32 13.55
CA ALA A 228 16.03 0.58 12.13
C ALA A 228 14.79 1.45 11.90
N GLN A 229 13.70 1.23 12.67
CA GLN A 229 12.51 2.08 12.61
C GLN A 229 12.82 3.52 13.05
N ASP A 230 13.53 3.67 14.17
CA ASP A 230 13.94 4.98 14.70
C ASP A 230 14.84 5.72 13.72
N SER A 231 15.73 5.02 13.01
CA SER A 231 16.53 5.64 11.95
C SER A 231 15.67 6.15 10.79
N LEU A 232 14.60 5.44 10.42
CA LEU A 232 13.72 5.84 9.32
C LEU A 232 12.87 7.06 9.67
N THR A 233 12.55 7.29 10.95
CA THR A 233 11.80 8.49 11.37
C THR A 233 12.59 9.79 11.19
N GLN A 234 13.93 9.70 11.06
CA GLN A 234 14.81 10.85 10.91
C GLN A 234 15.07 11.26 9.44
N TRP A 235 14.49 10.58 8.45
CA TRP A 235 14.82 10.82 7.04
C TRP A 235 14.39 12.22 6.51
N GLY A 236 13.32 12.79 7.06
CA GLY A 236 12.78 14.08 6.61
C GLY A 236 11.28 14.15 6.81
N LEU A 237 10.52 14.37 5.72
CA LEU A 237 9.06 14.32 5.77
C LEU A 237 8.59 12.87 5.86
N VAL A 238 8.20 12.46 7.06
CA VAL A 238 7.77 11.10 7.36
C VAL A 238 6.31 11.11 7.81
N LEU A 239 5.49 10.31 7.12
CA LEU A 239 4.11 10.02 7.50
C LEU A 239 4.06 8.65 8.18
N GLU A 240 3.78 8.62 9.48
CA GLU A 240 3.63 7.40 10.23
C GLU A 240 2.35 6.65 9.81
N GLN A 241 2.48 5.34 9.60
CA GLN A 241 1.38 4.43 9.35
C GLN A 241 1.44 3.23 10.31
N PRO A 242 0.80 3.32 11.49
CA PRO A 242 0.83 2.23 12.45
C PRO A 242 0.32 0.91 11.87
N ALA A 243 1.10 -0.16 12.09
CA ALA A 243 0.78 -1.48 11.58
C ALA A 243 -0.53 -2.01 12.18
N ARG A 244 -1.35 -2.60 11.31
CA ARG A 244 -2.53 -3.36 11.66
C ARG A 244 -2.26 -4.81 11.31
N LEU A 245 -2.21 -5.66 12.32
CA LEU A 245 -1.82 -7.05 12.15
C LEU A 245 -2.99 -7.96 12.50
N MET A 246 -3.16 -9.04 11.73
CA MET A 246 -4.03 -10.14 12.13
C MET A 246 -3.34 -10.95 13.22
N SER A 247 -4.07 -11.46 14.21
CA SER A 247 -3.50 -12.28 15.30
C SER A 247 -2.71 -13.51 14.82
N THR A 248 -2.97 -13.97 13.60
CA THR A 248 -2.29 -15.10 12.95
C THR A 248 -1.09 -14.68 12.09
N ASN A 249 -0.77 -13.39 12.04
CA ASN A 249 0.28 -12.85 11.20
C ASN A 249 1.66 -13.27 11.74
N PRO A 250 2.54 -13.89 10.93
CA PRO A 250 3.87 -14.33 11.38
C PRO A 250 4.71 -13.23 12.04
N THR A 251 4.54 -11.97 11.60
CA THR A 251 5.23 -10.80 12.16
C THR A 251 4.90 -10.58 13.65
N PHE A 252 3.83 -11.17 14.19
CA PHE A 252 3.55 -11.13 15.63
C PHE A 252 4.68 -11.71 16.50
N GLN A 253 5.56 -12.54 15.94
CA GLN A 253 6.71 -13.07 16.68
C GLN A 253 7.82 -12.04 16.86
N SER A 254 7.86 -10.99 16.04
CA SER A 254 8.93 -10.00 16.02
C SER A 254 8.57 -8.70 16.76
N VAL A 255 7.33 -8.57 17.25
CA VAL A 255 6.81 -7.34 17.88
C VAL A 255 6.52 -7.56 19.36
N ASP A 256 6.53 -6.47 20.13
CA ASP A 256 6.00 -6.46 21.49
C ASP A 256 4.47 -6.53 21.43
N ARG A 257 3.93 -7.70 21.77
CA ARG A 257 2.49 -7.98 21.69
C ARG A 257 1.68 -7.22 22.73
N THR A 258 2.30 -6.72 23.80
CA THR A 258 1.60 -6.02 24.87
C THR A 258 1.11 -4.64 24.42
N GLU A 259 1.78 -4.05 23.44
CA GLU A 259 1.41 -2.79 22.80
C GLU A 259 0.23 -2.95 21.81
N TYR A 260 -0.08 -4.18 21.40
CA TYR A 260 -1.12 -4.44 20.40
C TYR A 260 -2.50 -4.64 21.03
N ARG A 261 -3.42 -3.71 20.76
CA ARG A 261 -4.80 -3.74 21.25
C ARG A 261 -5.77 -4.27 20.19
N PRO A 262 -6.93 -4.86 20.58
CA PRO A 262 -7.99 -5.18 19.62
C PRO A 262 -8.36 -3.96 18.78
N TYR A 263 -8.25 -4.10 17.46
CA TYR A 263 -8.61 -3.04 16.53
C TYR A 263 -10.12 -2.81 16.58
N ARG A 264 -10.56 -1.59 16.87
CA ARG A 264 -11.97 -1.22 16.80
C ARG A 264 -12.30 -0.79 15.38
N SER A 265 -13.30 -1.44 14.79
CA SER A 265 -13.81 -1.03 13.48
C SER A 265 -14.62 0.24 13.63
N ASN A 266 -14.34 1.25 12.81
CA ASN A 266 -15.12 2.49 12.79
C ASN A 266 -16.57 2.27 12.32
N ILE A 267 -16.82 1.21 11.53
CA ILE A 267 -18.17 0.89 11.02
C ILE A 267 -19.08 0.34 12.13
N THR A 268 -18.53 -0.47 13.03
CA THR A 268 -19.33 -1.18 14.03
C THR A 268 -19.09 -0.68 15.45
N GLY A 269 -18.05 0.12 15.68
CA GLY A 269 -17.53 0.51 17.00
C GLY A 269 -17.00 -0.66 17.85
N LYS A 270 -17.17 -1.90 17.36
CA LYS A 270 -16.87 -3.13 18.10
C LYS A 270 -15.41 -3.52 17.90
N PRO A 271 -14.71 -3.94 18.97
CA PRO A 271 -13.37 -4.50 18.86
C PRO A 271 -13.40 -5.78 18.01
N SER A 272 -12.50 -5.86 17.04
CA SER A 272 -12.24 -7.07 16.28
C SER A 272 -11.31 -7.97 17.09
N PRO A 273 -11.68 -9.24 17.36
CA PRO A 273 -10.78 -10.17 18.02
C PRO A 273 -9.60 -10.57 17.10
N ARG A 274 -9.76 -10.41 15.78
CA ARG A 274 -8.78 -10.85 14.77
C ARG A 274 -7.72 -9.81 14.47
N TRP A 275 -8.09 -8.53 14.47
CA TRP A 275 -7.19 -7.45 14.11
C TRP A 275 -6.64 -6.78 15.37
N LYS A 276 -5.36 -6.46 15.34
CA LYS A 276 -4.68 -5.73 16.40
C LYS A 276 -3.96 -4.52 15.83
N TRP A 277 -3.83 -3.48 16.65
CA TRP A 277 -3.19 -2.21 16.30
C TRP A 277 -2.32 -1.72 17.44
N ALA A 278 -1.17 -1.13 17.11
CA ALA A 278 -0.15 -0.69 18.06
C ALA A 278 -0.33 0.74 18.58
N GLY A 279 -1.20 1.57 17.98
CA GLY A 279 -1.18 3.00 18.29
C GLY A 279 -0.20 3.78 17.41
N GLN A 280 -0.28 5.11 17.45
CA GLN A 280 0.81 5.97 16.99
C GLN A 280 2.03 5.75 17.89
N GLN A 281 3.19 5.48 17.32
CA GLN A 281 4.44 5.21 18.04
C GLN A 281 5.32 6.46 18.16
N TYR A 282 5.18 7.40 17.23
CA TYR A 282 6.02 8.60 17.16
C TYR A 282 5.13 9.86 17.17
N PRO A 283 4.84 10.42 18.37
CA PRO A 283 3.93 11.56 18.51
C PRO A 283 4.37 12.85 17.79
N HIS A 284 5.66 12.96 17.45
CA HIS A 284 6.22 14.11 16.75
C HIS A 284 6.09 14.03 15.22
N LEU A 285 5.67 12.87 14.70
CA LEU A 285 5.42 12.69 13.28
C LEU A 285 3.94 12.92 12.99
N ASP A 286 3.67 13.44 11.80
CA ASP A 286 2.35 13.30 11.21
C ASP A 286 2.04 11.81 11.06
N ALA A 287 0.84 11.44 11.49
CA ALA A 287 0.42 10.05 11.46
C ALA A 287 -0.91 9.93 10.74
N CYS A 288 -1.03 8.87 9.97
CA CYS A 288 -2.33 8.37 9.55
C CYS A 288 -3.05 7.81 10.80
N VAL A 289 -3.64 8.71 11.59
CA VAL A 289 -4.33 8.37 12.81
C VAL A 289 -5.61 7.62 12.47
N THR A 290 -5.74 6.42 13.03
CA THR A 290 -6.91 5.53 12.87
C THR A 290 -8.22 6.12 13.43
N HIS A 291 -8.15 7.32 14.01
CA HIS A 291 -9.21 8.03 14.70
C HIS A 291 -9.87 9.12 13.83
N CYS A 292 -9.70 9.11 12.50
CA CYS A 292 -10.63 9.85 11.63
C CYS A 292 -12.03 9.23 11.77
N TRP A 293 -12.87 9.83 12.61
CA TRP A 293 -14.27 9.44 12.84
C TRP A 293 -15.10 9.38 11.55
N GLU A 294 -14.68 10.12 10.52
CA GLU A 294 -15.31 10.16 9.20
C GLU A 294 -14.66 9.25 8.15
N CYS A 295 -13.61 8.49 8.48
CA CYS A 295 -12.93 7.63 7.51
C CYS A 295 -13.54 6.22 7.51
N PRO A 296 -14.47 5.87 6.59
CA PRO A 296 -15.20 4.60 6.62
C PRO A 296 -14.32 3.42 6.18
N ASN A 297 -13.12 3.69 5.68
CA ASN A 297 -12.19 2.69 5.23
C ASN A 297 -10.79 3.10 5.67
N VAL A 298 -10.12 2.19 6.38
CA VAL A 298 -8.75 1.80 6.01
C VAL A 298 -8.52 2.18 4.53
N CYS A 299 -7.81 3.30 4.29
CA CYS A 299 -7.38 3.90 3.00
C CYS A 299 -8.35 4.63 2.05
N MET A 300 -9.66 4.81 2.29
CA MET A 300 -10.53 5.51 1.31
C MET A 300 -11.53 6.51 1.93
N THR A 301 -11.03 7.68 2.38
CA THR A 301 -11.70 9.02 2.26
C THR A 301 -10.90 10.18 2.90
N ARG A 302 -10.77 11.28 2.13
CA ARG A 302 -11.01 12.73 2.38
C ARG A 302 -10.31 13.64 3.40
N ARG A 303 -9.65 13.23 4.49
CA ARG A 303 -9.21 14.24 5.50
C ARG A 303 -7.88 14.01 6.24
N GLY A 304 -7.15 12.94 5.94
CA GLY A 304 -5.93 12.61 6.68
C GLY A 304 -4.63 12.84 5.93
N GLU A 305 -4.71 13.32 4.68
CA GLU A 305 -3.57 13.46 3.76
C GLU A 305 -3.58 14.83 3.07
N ASP A 306 -4.46 15.75 3.51
CA ASP A 306 -4.50 17.16 3.09
C ASP A 306 -3.37 17.94 3.78
#